data_AF-A0ABD5NLL2-F1
#
_entry.id   AF-A0ABD5NLL2-F1
#
_cell.length_a   1.000
_cell.length_b   1.000
_cell.length_c   1.000
_cell.angle_alpha   90.00
_cell.angle_beta   90.00
_cell.angle_gamma   90.00
#
_symmetry.space_group_name_H-M   'P 1'
#
loop_
_entity.id
_entity.type
_entity.pdbx_description
1 polymer ?
#
loop_
_entity_poly.entity_id
_entity_poly.type
_entity_poly.pdbx_seq_one_letter_code
_entity_poly.pdbx_strand_id
1 'polypeptide(L)' 'MPDIHGSTMAQAQPERTTVDVSRSLHQRLEDLKPYESVSFNDLIAEMADVYESQQDT' A
#
# COMPACT_ATOMS: atom_id res chain seq x y z
N MET A 1 -23.20 -11.70 39.49
CA MET A 1 -23.22 -11.61 38.01
C MET A 1 -21.86 -11.09 37.60
N PRO A 2 -21.05 -11.77 36.75
CA PRO A 2 -19.78 -11.22 36.29
C PRO A 2 -19.99 -10.49 34.95
N ASP A 3 -19.60 -9.21 34.90
CA ASP A 3 -19.63 -8.38 33.70
C ASP A 3 -18.51 -8.77 32.73
N ILE A 4 -18.90 -9.31 31.57
CA ILE A 4 -18.00 -9.63 30.46
C ILE A 4 -17.71 -8.34 29.70
N HIS A 5 -16.71 -7.58 30.14
CA HIS A 5 -16.15 -6.50 29.33
C HIS A 5 -15.27 -7.12 28.24
N GLY A 6 -15.88 -7.33 27.08
CA GLY A 6 -15.21 -7.70 25.85
C GLY A 6 -14.12 -6.70 25.54
N SER A 7 -12.87 -7.16 25.54
CA SER A 7 -11.73 -6.40 25.04
C SER A 7 -11.91 -6.23 23.53
N THR A 8 -12.50 -5.10 23.11
CA THR A 8 -12.53 -4.69 21.71
C THR A 8 -11.09 -4.47 21.27
N MET A 9 -10.53 -5.44 20.55
CA MET A 9 -9.25 -5.28 19.86
C MET A 9 -9.41 -4.13 18.87
N ALA A 10 -8.85 -2.95 19.20
CA ALA A 10 -8.73 -1.86 18.26
C ALA A 10 -7.83 -2.35 17.12
N GLN A 11 -8.44 -2.76 16.00
CA GLN A 11 -7.71 -3.07 14.78
C GLN A 11 -7.03 -1.77 14.34
N ALA A 12 -5.72 -1.69 14.52
CA ALA A 12 -4.91 -0.57 14.03
C ALA A 12 -5.16 -0.45 12.53
N GLN A 13 -5.84 0.62 12.11
CA GLN A 13 -6.01 0.92 10.70
C GLN A 13 -4.62 1.27 10.14
N PRO A 14 -4.27 0.79 8.94
CA PRO A 14 -2.99 1.13 8.33
C PRO A 14 -2.89 2.65 8.20
N GLU A 15 -1.78 3.22 8.67
CA GLU A 15 -1.50 4.64 8.51
C GLU A 15 -1.38 4.95 7.01
N ARG A 16 -2.23 5.85 6.52
CA ARG A 16 -2.23 6.27 5.12
C ARG A 16 -1.55 7.62 5.00
N THR A 17 -0.65 7.73 4.05
CA THR A 17 -0.04 8.99 3.65
C THR A 17 -0.33 9.27 2.17
N THR A 18 -0.23 10.54 1.77
CA THR A 18 -0.42 10.97 0.38
C THR A 18 0.92 11.41 -0.19
N VAL A 19 1.21 10.99 -1.41
CA VAL A 19 2.40 11.42 -2.17
C VAL A 19 1.93 12.13 -3.43
N ASP A 20 2.31 13.40 -3.58
CA ASP A 20 2.10 14.14 -4.81
C ASP A 20 3.14 13.75 -5.85
N VAL A 21 2.67 13.45 -7.06
CA VAL A 21 3.51 13.06 -8.20
C VAL A 21 3.22 13.93 -9.41
N SER A 22 4.19 14.04 -10.32
CA SER A 22 3.95 14.72 -11.59
C SER A 22 2.90 13.97 -12.43
N ARG A 23 2.16 14.71 -13.25
CA ARG A 23 1.14 14.12 -14.14
C ARG A 23 1.74 13.06 -15.08
N SER A 24 2.95 13.28 -15.57
CA SER A 24 3.66 12.33 -16.43
C SER A 24 4.01 11.04 -15.70
N LEU A 25 4.40 11.13 -14.41
CA LEU A 25 4.64 9.95 -13.59
C LEU A 25 3.35 9.20 -13.29
N HIS A 26 2.26 9.90 -12.97
CA HIS A 26 0.95 9.27 -12.78
C HIS A 26 0.50 8.46 -13.99
N GLN A 27 0.61 9.02 -15.20
CA GLN A 27 0.27 8.30 -16.43
C GLN A 27 1.14 7.05 -16.60
N ARG A 28 2.45 7.17 -16.37
CA ARG A 28 3.35 6.00 -16.44
C ARG A 28 2.97 4.92 -15.43
N LEU A 29 2.58 5.29 -14.21
CA LEU A 29 2.12 4.32 -13.21
C LEU A 29 0.81 3.64 -13.64
N GLU A 30 -0.07 4.36 -14.32
CA GLU A 30 -1.31 3.81 -14.86
C GLU A 30 -1.03 2.81 -16.00
N ASP A 31 -0.11 3.14 -16.91
CA ASP A 31 0.31 2.27 -18.01
C ASP A 31 1.07 1.02 -17.50
N LEU A 32 1.71 1.12 -16.33
CA LEU A 32 2.45 0.01 -15.69
C LEU A 32 1.55 -0.98 -14.96
N LYS A 33 0.27 -0.64 -14.72
CA LYS A 33 -0.64 -1.59 -14.07
C LYS A 33 -0.87 -2.81 -14.95
N PRO A 34 -0.67 -4.03 -14.44
CA PRO A 34 -0.91 -5.24 -15.24
C PRO A 34 -2.40 -5.44 -15.55
N TYR A 35 -3.27 -4.97 -14.64
CA TYR A 35 -4.72 -4.98 -14.78
C TYR A 35 -5.31 -3.70 -14.19
N GLU A 36 -6.46 -3.25 -14.72
CA GLU A 36 -7.15 -2.05 -14.25
C GLU A 36 -7.58 -2.13 -12.77
N SER A 37 -7.84 -3.34 -12.29
CA SER A 37 -8.23 -3.61 -10.89
C SER A 37 -7.09 -3.43 -9.88
N VAL A 38 -5.84 -3.32 -10.33
CA VAL A 38 -4.69 -3.17 -9.44
C VAL A 38 -4.64 -1.75 -8.89
N SER A 39 -4.54 -1.64 -7.56
CA SER A 39 -4.40 -0.35 -6.92
C SER A 39 -2.98 0.19 -7.11
N PHE A 40 -2.82 1.52 -7.10
CA PHE A 40 -1.49 2.12 -7.12
C PHE A 40 -0.66 1.71 -5.90
N ASN A 41 -1.32 1.45 -4.77
CA ASN A 41 -0.63 1.03 -3.56
C ASN A 41 0.00 -0.36 -3.71
N ASP A 42 -0.72 -1.31 -4.32
CA ASP A 42 -0.21 -2.65 -4.59
C ASP A 42 0.95 -2.60 -5.59
N LEU A 43 0.79 -1.83 -6.68
CA LEU A 43 1.85 -1.64 -7.67
C LEU A 43 3.12 -1.04 -7.05
N ILE A 44 2.98 0.01 -6.22
CA ILE A 44 4.11 0.68 -5.58
C ILE A 44 4.77 -0.26 -4.56
N ALA A 45 3.99 -1.08 -3.82
CA ALA A 45 4.53 -2.07 -2.90
C ALA A 45 5.37 -3.11 -3.63
N GLU A 46 4.87 -3.69 -4.73
CA GLU A 46 5.65 -4.64 -5.54
C GLU A 46 6.93 -4.00 -6.11
N MET A 47 6.86 -2.75 -6.55
CA MET A 47 8.04 -2.01 -7.02
C MET A 47 9.07 -1.77 -5.90
N ALA A 48 8.61 -1.50 -4.68
CA ALA A 48 9.48 -1.33 -3.52
C ALA A 48 10.19 -2.63 -3.17
N ASP A 49 9.45 -3.76 -3.10
CA ASP A 49 10.02 -5.08 -2.83
C ASP A 49 11.11 -5.44 -3.85
N VAL A 50 10.87 -5.17 -5.13
CA VAL A 50 11.84 -5.40 -6.21
C VAL A 50 13.07 -4.50 -6.07
N TYR A 51 12.91 -3.26 -5.63
CA TYR A 51 14.04 -2.35 -5.43
C TYR A 51 14.88 -2.73 -4.20
N GLU A 52 14.26 -3.11 -3.09
CA GLU A 52 14.93 -3.58 -1.88
C GLU A 52 15.72 -4.87 -2.15
N SER A 53 15.11 -5.84 -2.84
CA SER A 53 15.77 -7.11 -3.17
C SER A 53 17.03 -6.98 -4.04
N GLN A 54 17.18 -5.86 -4.77
CA GLN A 54 18.37 -5.57 -5.58
C GLN A 54 19.51 -4.93 -4.78
N GLN A 55 19.26 -4.43 -3.56
CA GLN A 55 20.28 -3.83 -2.71
C GLN A 55 21.04 -4.85 -1.84
N ASP A 56 20.49 -6.05 -1.68
CA ASP A 56 21.12 -7.15 -0.93
C ASP A 56 22.12 -8.00 -1.76
N THR A 57 22.50 -7.54 -2.96
CA THR A 57 23.50 -8.19 -3.84
C THR A 57 24.72 -7.30 -4.06
#